data_AF-A0A0R3SI77-F1
#
_entry.id   AF-A0A0R3SI77-F1
#
_cell.length_a   1.000
_cell.length_b   1.000
_cell.length_c   1.000
_cell.angle_alpha   90.00
_cell.angle_beta   90.00
_cell.angle_gamma   90.00
#
_symmetry.space_group_name_H-M   'P 1'
#
loop_
_entity.id
_entity.type
_entity.pdbx_description
1 polymer ?
#
loop_
_entity_poly.entity_id
_entity_poly.type
_entity_poly.pdbx_seq_one_letter_code
_entity_poly.pdbx_strand_id
1 'polypeptide(L)'
;MLSRNSSRDVCYHLLRLASRPWHSLERTLDPQSIRSSRERCHQPSGELLASDSSWASSWHLWRVLMSLGMGSLNPIATARLHEEFASHLEAGGLWEWAVFALMHEVDPHIRAASVKRLIARNVKLQPLEKTPEGQWRLDEESVSRFNEAESFILRRFGVPAKWFHEAKACLARSLLASHSSAIDADTHRLLANLEAAHWLASQHYDAAHAVYMKYLLPDIMLHSSAVSISSILADTHLATGGSPASLATKLMTALQPFNEIPRGSLPSAFEKGAEVYMVYSRILSLAYQLALCNKTEEEGIERDGFLESSQVRDISDILEDLLANAQQLVDLLQSMPTPTFRDRVVKSEIAVTVIRLISVFLNNDLPLKPSEIGSEISEGLDEKNSVLCQRLKLLTNIDLPSEAILSEMEALTATGISQCVF
;
A
#
# COMPACT_ATOMS: atom_id res chain seq x y z
N MET A 1 -3.85 33.51 -61.69
CA MET A 1 -4.70 32.62 -60.87
C MET A 1 -3.84 31.98 -59.79
N LEU A 2 -3.91 32.52 -58.57
CA LEU A 2 -3.21 31.95 -57.40
C LEU A 2 -3.93 30.65 -57.03
N SER A 3 -3.22 29.53 -57.22
CA SER A 3 -3.74 28.18 -56.97
C SER A 3 -4.30 28.07 -55.54
N ARG A 4 -5.43 27.35 -55.41
CA ARG A 4 -6.14 27.02 -54.16
C ARG A 4 -5.27 26.26 -53.11
N ASN A 5 -3.99 26.02 -53.40
CA ASN A 5 -2.98 25.48 -52.49
C ASN A 5 -2.29 26.54 -51.60
N SER A 6 -2.67 27.83 -51.72
CA SER A 6 -2.23 28.94 -50.87
C SER A 6 -2.67 28.84 -49.39
N SER A 7 -3.45 27.81 -49.04
CA SER A 7 -4.06 27.60 -47.72
C SER A 7 -3.13 27.04 -46.64
N ARG A 8 -1.82 26.89 -46.92
CA ARG A 8 -0.84 26.25 -46.04
C ARG A 8 0.45 27.04 -45.83
N ASP A 9 0.56 28.26 -46.35
CA ASP A 9 1.74 29.10 -46.12
C ASP A 9 1.63 29.76 -44.74
N VAL A 10 2.48 29.32 -43.80
CA VAL A 10 2.50 29.80 -42.42
C VAL A 10 2.79 31.31 -42.37
N CYS A 11 3.73 31.81 -43.18
CA CYS A 11 4.10 33.23 -43.21
C CYS A 11 2.93 34.09 -43.67
N TYR A 12 2.21 33.67 -44.72
CA TYR A 12 1.01 34.36 -45.19
C TYR A 12 -0.07 34.43 -44.09
N HIS A 13 -0.32 33.33 -43.39
CA HIS A 13 -1.34 33.27 -42.35
C HIS A 13 -0.96 34.09 -41.11
N LEU A 14 0.33 34.16 -40.75
CA LEU A 14 0.83 35.02 -39.68
C LEU A 14 0.70 36.51 -40.03
N LEU A 15 1.07 36.92 -41.25
CA LEU A 15 0.88 38.30 -41.72
C LEU A 15 -0.61 38.69 -41.75
N ARG A 16 -1.46 37.74 -42.14
CA ARG A 16 -2.91 37.94 -42.17
C ARG A 16 -3.50 38.04 -40.77
N LEU A 17 -3.00 37.27 -39.80
CA LEU A 17 -3.38 37.36 -38.40
C LEU A 17 -2.97 38.72 -37.80
N ALA A 18 -1.79 39.24 -38.13
CA ALA A 18 -1.35 40.58 -37.72
C ALA A 18 -2.27 41.70 -38.25
N SER A 19 -2.85 41.50 -39.43
CA SER A 19 -3.78 42.46 -40.04
C SER A 19 -5.24 42.26 -39.60
N ARG A 20 -5.61 41.03 -39.21
CA ARG A 20 -6.97 40.63 -38.83
C ARG A 20 -6.90 39.68 -37.63
N PRO A 21 -7.19 40.16 -36.41
CA PRO A 21 -7.08 39.36 -35.19
C PRO A 21 -7.97 38.10 -35.16
N TRP A 22 -9.06 38.09 -35.94
CA TRP A 22 -10.05 37.02 -36.01
C TRP A 22 -9.74 35.96 -37.07
N HIS A 23 -8.55 35.99 -37.68
CA HIS A 23 -8.17 35.02 -38.71
C HIS A 23 -7.95 33.63 -38.10
N SER A 24 -8.74 32.64 -38.51
CA SER A 24 -8.64 31.28 -37.98
C SER A 24 -7.30 30.62 -38.34
N LEU A 25 -6.66 30.03 -37.32
CA LEU A 25 -5.35 29.39 -37.40
C LEU A 25 -5.43 27.86 -37.43
N GLU A 26 -6.63 27.28 -37.37
CA GLU A 26 -6.81 25.81 -37.27
C GLU A 26 -6.10 25.05 -38.39
N ARG A 27 -6.18 25.54 -39.63
CA ARG A 27 -5.49 24.93 -40.78
C ARG A 27 -4.00 25.19 -40.80
N THR A 28 -3.54 26.29 -40.21
CA THR A 28 -2.13 26.69 -40.21
C THR A 28 -1.34 25.94 -39.15
N LEU A 29 -1.98 25.70 -38.00
CA LEU A 29 -1.42 24.94 -36.88
C LEU A 29 -1.59 23.42 -37.07
N ASP A 30 -2.28 22.98 -38.12
CA ASP A 30 -2.25 21.58 -38.53
C ASP A 30 -0.80 21.18 -38.87
N PRO A 31 -0.19 20.20 -38.18
CA PRO A 31 1.18 19.75 -38.44
C PRO A 31 1.42 19.38 -39.91
N GLN A 32 0.38 18.93 -40.62
CA GLN A 32 0.46 18.63 -42.05
C GLN A 32 0.75 19.88 -42.90
N SER A 33 0.22 21.02 -42.50
CA SER A 33 0.45 22.30 -43.18
C SER A 33 1.87 22.82 -42.96
N ILE A 34 2.41 22.66 -41.75
CA ILE A 34 3.78 23.06 -41.41
C ILE A 34 4.80 22.18 -42.15
N ARG A 35 4.58 20.87 -42.17
CA ARG A 35 5.43 19.92 -42.89
C ARG A 35 5.55 20.24 -44.38
N SER A 36 4.41 20.49 -45.04
CA SER A 36 4.37 20.88 -46.46
C SER A 36 5.06 22.24 -46.76
N SER A 37 5.24 23.11 -45.76
CA SER A 37 6.03 24.35 -45.94
C SER A 37 7.52 24.06 -45.91
N ARG A 38 7.98 23.17 -45.03
CA ARG A 38 9.40 22.82 -44.84
C ARG A 38 9.97 22.00 -46.00
N GLU A 39 9.20 21.05 -46.52
CA GLU A 39 9.56 20.25 -47.70
C GLU A 39 9.74 21.10 -48.97
N ARG A 40 9.14 22.29 -49.04
CA ARG A 40 9.33 23.23 -50.16
C ARG A 40 10.60 24.09 -50.04
N CYS A 41 11.20 24.16 -48.85
CA CYS A 41 12.40 24.96 -48.59
C CYS A 41 13.70 24.14 -48.58
N HIS A 42 13.64 22.80 -48.55
CA HIS A 42 14.83 21.93 -48.56
C HIS A 42 14.71 20.84 -49.63
N GLN A 43 15.74 20.70 -50.47
CA GLN A 43 15.88 19.62 -51.45
C GLN A 43 15.84 18.23 -50.77
N PRO A 44 15.42 17.17 -51.48
CA PRO A 44 15.28 15.83 -50.92
C PRO A 44 16.67 15.18 -50.82
N SER A 45 17.41 15.49 -49.76
CA SER A 45 18.57 14.70 -49.36
C SER A 45 18.04 13.56 -48.49
N GLY A 46 18.07 12.34 -49.04
CA GLY A 46 17.58 11.13 -48.38
C GLY A 46 18.38 10.80 -47.13
N GLU A 47 17.83 11.21 -45.98
CA GLU A 47 18.05 10.60 -44.67
C GLU A 47 16.84 10.99 -43.81
N LEU A 48 15.77 10.20 -43.94
CA LEU A 48 14.57 10.26 -43.11
C LEU A 48 14.93 9.82 -41.68
N LEU A 49 15.64 10.67 -40.95
CA LEU A 49 15.76 10.56 -39.51
C LEU A 49 14.39 10.92 -38.91
N ALA A 50 13.88 10.02 -38.08
CA ALA A 50 12.53 9.95 -37.52
C ALA A 50 12.13 11.10 -36.57
N SER A 51 12.53 12.34 -36.85
CA SER A 51 12.46 13.52 -35.99
C SER A 51 11.73 14.71 -36.66
N ASP A 52 10.80 14.45 -37.57
CA ASP A 52 9.97 15.50 -38.17
C ASP A 52 8.84 15.95 -37.21
N SER A 53 9.22 16.64 -36.14
CA SER A 53 8.32 17.17 -35.11
C SER A 53 7.53 18.38 -35.59
N SER A 54 6.68 18.15 -36.58
CA SER A 54 5.71 19.12 -37.07
C SER A 54 4.75 19.55 -35.96
N TRP A 55 4.45 18.63 -35.02
CA TRP A 55 3.68 18.90 -33.82
C TRP A 55 4.37 19.85 -32.83
N ALA A 56 5.69 19.72 -32.60
CA ALA A 56 6.40 20.70 -31.77
C ALA A 56 6.32 22.10 -32.37
N SER A 57 6.51 22.21 -33.69
CA SER A 57 6.47 23.50 -34.39
C SER A 57 5.07 24.13 -34.28
N SER A 58 4.00 23.36 -34.51
CA SER A 58 2.62 23.81 -34.31
C SER A 58 2.37 24.25 -32.87
N TRP A 59 2.82 23.45 -31.90
CA TRP A 59 2.61 23.72 -30.48
C TRP A 59 3.33 25.00 -30.05
N HIS A 60 4.63 25.13 -30.33
CA HIS A 60 5.39 26.33 -29.96
C HIS A 60 4.87 27.60 -30.64
N LEU A 61 4.48 27.52 -31.92
CA LEU A 61 3.88 28.65 -32.63
C LEU A 61 2.57 29.08 -31.95
N TRP A 62 1.70 28.12 -31.62
CA TRP A 62 0.48 28.39 -30.87
C TRP A 62 0.77 29.07 -29.53
N ARG A 63 1.79 28.62 -28.80
CA ARG A 63 2.19 29.20 -27.51
C ARG A 63 2.66 30.65 -27.62
N VAL A 64 3.44 30.97 -28.65
CA VAL A 64 3.86 32.35 -28.93
C VAL A 64 2.65 33.21 -29.28
N LEU A 65 1.77 32.72 -30.16
CA LEU A 65 0.57 33.46 -30.57
C LEU A 65 -0.39 33.73 -29.40
N MET A 66 -0.57 32.77 -28.51
CA MET A 66 -1.31 32.95 -27.26
C MET A 66 -0.68 34.02 -26.36
N SER A 67 0.65 34.03 -26.20
CA SER A 67 1.34 35.03 -25.38
C SER A 67 1.21 36.46 -25.93
N LEU A 68 1.02 36.60 -27.26
CA LEU A 68 0.79 37.87 -27.94
C LEU A 68 -0.69 38.31 -27.92
N GLY A 69 -1.59 37.52 -27.32
CA GLY A 69 -3.03 37.77 -27.33
C GLY A 69 -3.71 37.49 -28.67
N MET A 70 -3.02 36.82 -29.58
CA MET A 70 -3.46 36.53 -30.95
C MET A 70 -3.85 35.06 -31.06
N GLY A 71 -4.94 34.64 -30.41
CA GLY A 71 -5.19 33.19 -30.26
C GLY A 71 -6.65 32.82 -30.02
N SER A 72 -7.48 32.89 -31.06
CA SER A 72 -8.76 32.18 -31.07
C SER A 72 -8.59 30.83 -31.77
N LEU A 73 -8.31 29.79 -31.00
CA LEU A 73 -8.39 28.41 -31.46
C LEU A 73 -9.56 27.74 -30.74
N ASN A 74 -10.28 26.86 -31.43
CA ASN A 74 -11.30 26.04 -30.81
C ASN A 74 -10.66 25.22 -29.65
N PRO A 75 -11.27 25.18 -28.44
CA PRO A 75 -10.75 24.40 -27.32
C PRO A 75 -10.45 22.94 -27.67
N ILE A 76 -11.22 22.32 -28.56
CA ILE A 76 -10.98 20.94 -29.03
C ILE A 76 -9.66 20.84 -29.81
N ALA A 77 -9.38 21.81 -30.66
CA ALA A 77 -8.14 21.84 -31.44
C ALA A 77 -6.94 22.17 -30.54
N THR A 78 -7.12 23.02 -29.53
CA THR A 78 -6.10 23.31 -28.50
C THR A 78 -5.76 22.06 -27.70
N ALA A 79 -6.76 21.36 -27.16
CA ALA A 79 -6.58 20.14 -26.38
C ALA A 79 -5.85 19.07 -27.21
N ARG A 80 -6.28 18.86 -28.47
CA ARG A 80 -5.60 17.96 -29.40
C ARG A 80 -4.13 18.34 -29.60
N LEU A 81 -3.82 19.63 -29.76
CA LEU A 81 -2.45 20.10 -29.93
C LEU A 81 -1.58 19.80 -28.71
N HIS A 82 -2.12 19.92 -27.49
CA HIS A 82 -1.43 19.52 -26.26
C HIS A 82 -1.22 18.01 -26.18
N GLU A 83 -2.26 17.22 -26.41
CA GLU A 83 -2.23 15.76 -26.32
C GLU A 83 -1.29 15.13 -27.35
N GLU A 84 -1.36 15.58 -28.60
CA GLU A 84 -0.53 15.05 -29.69
C GLU A 84 0.94 15.45 -29.50
N PHE A 85 1.23 16.68 -29.06
CA PHE A 85 2.62 17.02 -28.77
C PHE A 85 3.15 16.22 -27.57
N ALA A 86 2.34 16.03 -26.54
CA ALA A 86 2.69 15.20 -25.39
C ALA A 86 2.93 13.73 -25.80
N SER A 87 2.11 13.16 -26.69
CA SER A 87 2.29 11.79 -27.17
C SER A 87 3.59 11.61 -27.95
N HIS A 88 3.98 12.60 -28.78
CA HIS A 88 5.27 12.57 -29.47
C HIS A 88 6.46 12.65 -28.50
N LEU A 89 6.36 13.46 -27.44
CA LEU A 89 7.38 13.54 -26.40
C LEU A 89 7.48 12.23 -25.60
N GLU A 90 6.35 11.63 -25.24
CA GLU A 90 6.27 10.32 -24.58
C GLU A 90 6.90 9.22 -25.44
N ALA A 91 6.56 9.17 -26.73
CA ALA A 91 7.14 8.22 -27.68
C ALA A 91 8.65 8.42 -27.88
N GLY A 92 9.13 9.66 -27.76
CA GLY A 92 10.56 10.01 -27.78
C GLY A 92 11.29 9.72 -26.47
N GLY A 93 10.63 9.16 -25.45
CA GLY A 93 11.21 8.88 -24.13
C GLY A 93 11.34 10.11 -23.22
N LEU A 94 10.86 11.27 -23.65
CA LEU A 94 10.91 12.56 -22.93
C LEU A 94 9.57 12.83 -22.23
N TRP A 95 9.04 11.84 -21.53
CA TRP A 95 7.70 11.91 -20.92
C TRP A 95 7.60 12.98 -19.83
N GLU A 96 8.70 13.35 -19.17
CA GLU A 96 8.74 14.46 -18.24
C GLU A 96 8.42 15.80 -18.92
N TRP A 97 8.82 15.98 -20.17
CA TRP A 97 8.44 17.15 -20.97
C TRP A 97 7.03 17.03 -21.56
N ALA A 98 6.52 15.82 -21.76
CA ALA A 98 5.13 15.61 -22.11
C ALA A 98 4.20 16.14 -21.00
N VAL A 99 4.58 16.02 -19.72
CA VAL A 99 3.86 16.66 -18.60
C VAL A 99 3.80 18.18 -18.80
N PHE A 100 4.93 18.81 -19.15
CA PHE A 100 4.96 20.24 -19.42
C PHE A 100 3.99 20.65 -20.54
N ALA A 101 3.92 19.89 -21.63
CA ALA A 101 2.98 20.18 -22.72
C ALA A 101 1.51 20.15 -22.24
N LEU A 102 1.15 19.14 -21.44
CA LEU A 102 -0.20 18.97 -20.86
C LEU A 102 -0.54 20.01 -19.79
N MET A 103 0.45 20.54 -19.07
CA MET A 103 0.24 21.58 -18.05
C MET A 103 -0.30 22.90 -18.62
N HIS A 104 -0.29 23.06 -19.95
CA HIS A 104 -0.84 24.22 -20.63
C HIS A 104 -2.32 24.09 -21.02
N GLU A 105 -2.94 22.95 -20.72
CA GLU A 105 -4.38 22.79 -20.84
C GLU A 105 -5.09 23.79 -19.93
N VAL A 106 -6.14 24.45 -20.44
CA VAL A 106 -6.81 25.55 -19.73
C VAL A 106 -7.70 25.00 -18.63
N ASP A 107 -8.47 23.96 -18.94
CA ASP A 107 -9.37 23.32 -17.99
C ASP A 107 -8.57 22.57 -16.91
N PRO A 108 -8.69 22.95 -15.61
CA PRO A 108 -7.97 22.28 -14.53
C PRO A 108 -8.30 20.80 -14.38
N HIS A 109 -9.54 20.39 -14.67
CA HIS A 109 -9.96 18.99 -14.54
C HIS A 109 -9.36 18.13 -15.64
N ILE A 110 -9.40 18.61 -16.89
CA ILE A 110 -8.78 17.92 -18.02
C ILE A 110 -7.26 17.88 -17.85
N ARG A 111 -6.65 19.01 -17.45
CA ARG A 111 -5.21 19.10 -17.16
C ARG A 111 -4.78 18.06 -16.14
N ALA A 112 -5.46 18.01 -14.99
CA ALA A 112 -5.16 17.04 -13.94
C ALA A 112 -5.33 15.60 -14.42
N ALA A 113 -6.44 15.30 -15.11
CA ALA A 113 -6.71 13.96 -15.62
C ALA A 113 -5.65 13.50 -16.64
N SER A 114 -5.27 14.36 -17.59
CA SER A 114 -4.28 14.02 -18.62
C SER A 114 -2.88 13.84 -18.02
N VAL A 115 -2.47 14.70 -17.08
CA VAL A 115 -1.19 14.55 -16.36
C VAL A 115 -1.19 13.27 -15.52
N LYS A 116 -2.25 12.98 -14.77
CA LYS A 116 -2.37 11.73 -13.99
C LYS A 116 -2.27 10.49 -14.88
N ARG A 117 -2.95 10.49 -16.04
CA ARG A 117 -2.88 9.37 -17.01
C ARG A 117 -1.48 9.18 -17.58
N LEU A 118 -0.78 10.27 -17.91
CA LEU A 118 0.59 10.21 -18.40
C LEU A 118 1.55 9.65 -17.33
N ILE A 119 1.44 10.13 -16.09
CA ILE A 119 2.21 9.62 -14.95
C ILE A 119 1.94 8.12 -14.75
N ALA A 120 0.68 7.70 -14.72
CA ALA A 120 0.30 6.30 -14.52
C ALA A 120 0.93 5.31 -15.52
N ARG A 121 1.24 5.75 -16.74
CA ARG A 121 1.91 4.91 -17.76
C ARG A 121 3.42 4.84 -17.62
N ASN A 122 4.04 5.87 -17.03
CA ASN A 122 5.49 6.06 -17.08
C ASN A 122 6.18 5.87 -15.71
N VAL A 123 5.42 5.85 -14.61
CA VAL A 123 5.97 5.54 -13.28
C VAL A 123 6.58 4.15 -13.23
N LYS A 124 7.61 4.00 -12.40
CA LYS A 124 8.25 2.72 -12.14
C LYS A 124 8.28 2.46 -10.65
N LEU A 125 8.07 1.21 -10.26
CA LEU A 125 8.31 0.76 -8.90
C LEU A 125 9.82 0.65 -8.69
N GLN A 126 10.35 1.33 -7.68
CA GLN A 126 11.75 1.20 -7.33
C GLN A 126 11.96 -0.08 -6.50
N PRO A 127 13.06 -0.81 -6.72
CA PRO A 127 13.41 -1.92 -5.86
C PRO A 127 13.65 -1.42 -4.43
N LEU A 128 12.96 -2.02 -3.46
CA LEU A 128 13.20 -1.75 -2.05
C LEU A 128 14.50 -2.44 -1.62
N GLU A 129 15.15 -1.87 -0.62
CA GLU A 129 16.30 -2.53 0.00
C GLU A 129 15.80 -3.56 1.02
N LYS A 130 16.48 -4.71 1.10
CA LYS A 130 16.22 -5.68 2.18
C LYS A 130 17.05 -5.29 3.41
N THR A 131 16.45 -5.37 4.59
CA THR A 131 17.18 -5.36 5.85
C THR A 131 18.10 -6.58 5.95
N PRO A 132 19.12 -6.56 6.83
CA PRO A 132 19.95 -7.73 7.11
C PRO A 132 19.15 -8.97 7.53
N GLU A 133 17.94 -8.81 8.10
CA GLU A 133 17.04 -9.93 8.43
C GLU A 133 16.20 -10.42 7.24
N GLY A 134 16.44 -9.92 6.03
CA GLY A 134 15.76 -10.33 4.79
C GLY A 134 14.36 -9.74 4.59
N GLN A 135 13.94 -8.79 5.42
CA GLN A 135 12.65 -8.10 5.28
C GLN A 135 12.81 -6.85 4.39
N TRP A 136 11.76 -6.49 3.64
CA TRP A 136 11.82 -5.28 2.82
C TRP A 136 11.70 -4.03 3.71
N ARG A 137 12.60 -3.06 3.54
CA ARG A 137 12.54 -1.76 4.21
C ARG A 137 11.41 -0.93 3.62
N LEU A 138 10.34 -0.74 4.39
CA LEU A 138 9.14 0.01 3.99
C LEU A 138 9.02 1.34 4.75
N ASP A 139 10.14 1.91 5.19
CA ASP A 139 10.19 3.23 5.79
C ASP A 139 9.73 4.31 4.80
N GLU A 140 9.15 5.39 5.33
CA GLU A 140 8.62 6.50 4.54
C GLU A 140 9.66 7.05 3.56
N GLU A 141 10.93 7.08 3.97
CA GLU A 141 12.06 7.50 3.14
C GLU A 141 12.25 6.58 1.92
N SER A 142 12.20 5.26 2.09
CA SER A 142 12.36 4.29 1.00
C SER A 142 11.20 4.33 0.01
N VAL A 143 9.97 4.49 0.51
CA VAL A 143 8.75 4.56 -0.31
C VAL A 143 8.67 5.90 -1.07
N SER A 144 9.27 6.95 -0.51
CA SER A 144 9.30 8.31 -1.09
C SER A 144 10.44 8.53 -2.07
N ARG A 145 11.19 7.49 -2.45
CA ARG A 145 12.23 7.62 -3.48
C ARG A 145 11.60 7.78 -4.87
N PHE A 146 11.93 8.90 -5.50
CA PHE A 146 11.52 9.26 -6.85
C PHE A 146 12.70 9.10 -7.81
N ASN A 147 12.43 8.65 -9.03
CA ASN A 147 13.46 8.65 -10.07
C ASN A 147 13.81 10.09 -10.51
N GLU A 148 14.82 10.26 -11.36
CA GLU A 148 15.27 11.59 -11.79
C GLU A 148 14.16 12.38 -12.51
N ALA A 149 13.42 11.73 -13.41
CA ALA A 149 12.32 12.34 -14.15
C ALA A 149 11.14 12.73 -13.24
N GLU A 150 10.74 11.86 -12.31
CA GLU A 150 9.72 12.10 -11.28
C GLU A 150 10.15 13.28 -10.38
N SER A 151 11.40 13.26 -9.90
CA SER A 151 11.99 14.35 -9.10
C SER A 151 11.99 15.67 -9.86
N PHE A 152 12.32 15.65 -11.15
CA PHE A 152 12.30 16.82 -12.01
C PHE A 152 10.88 17.40 -12.12
N ILE A 153 9.87 16.56 -12.38
CA ILE A 153 8.47 17.00 -12.48
C ILE A 153 7.97 17.57 -11.15
N LEU A 154 8.25 16.91 -10.03
CA LEU A 154 7.89 17.37 -8.69
C LEU A 154 8.47 18.75 -8.40
N ARG A 155 9.78 18.92 -8.59
CA ARG A 155 10.50 20.16 -8.25
C ARG A 155 10.21 21.29 -9.24
N ARG A 156 10.12 20.99 -10.54
CA ARG A 156 10.06 22.01 -11.59
C ARG A 156 8.64 22.41 -11.95
N PHE A 157 7.70 21.45 -12.01
CA PHE A 157 6.33 21.70 -12.43
C PHE A 157 5.35 21.78 -11.26
N GLY A 158 5.77 21.39 -10.04
CA GLY A 158 4.93 21.45 -8.85
C GLY A 158 3.76 20.45 -8.88
N VAL A 159 3.90 19.35 -9.61
CA VAL A 159 2.90 18.27 -9.59
C VAL A 159 2.89 17.64 -8.20
N PRO A 160 1.72 17.35 -7.59
CA PRO A 160 1.67 16.76 -6.25
C PRO A 160 2.29 15.35 -6.18
N ALA A 161 3.12 15.10 -5.16
CA ALA A 161 3.69 13.77 -4.88
C ALA A 161 2.62 12.68 -4.72
N LYS A 162 1.47 13.04 -4.17
CA LYS A 162 0.30 12.14 -4.03
C LYS A 162 -0.07 11.46 -5.35
N TRP A 163 0.02 12.16 -6.48
CA TRP A 163 -0.37 11.58 -7.78
C TRP A 163 0.61 10.49 -8.25
N PHE A 164 1.89 10.62 -7.90
CA PHE A 164 2.89 9.60 -8.18
C PHE A 164 2.69 8.37 -7.29
N HIS A 165 2.38 8.57 -6.01
CA HIS A 165 2.05 7.47 -5.11
C HIS A 165 0.76 6.74 -5.54
N GLU A 166 -0.31 7.46 -5.92
CA GLU A 166 -1.52 6.87 -6.50
C GLU A 166 -1.18 5.99 -7.72
N ALA A 167 -0.36 6.53 -8.64
CA ALA A 167 0.05 5.82 -9.85
C ALA A 167 0.89 4.57 -9.55
N LYS A 168 1.87 4.67 -8.65
CA LYS A 168 2.71 3.53 -8.23
C LYS A 168 1.88 2.46 -7.52
N ALA A 169 0.91 2.83 -6.69
CA ALA A 169 -0.01 1.89 -6.05
C ALA A 169 -0.86 1.13 -7.08
N CYS A 170 -1.39 1.84 -8.09
CA CYS A 170 -2.13 1.23 -9.20
C CYS A 170 -1.24 0.27 -10.02
N LEU A 171 0.01 0.64 -10.26
CA LEU A 171 0.97 -0.20 -10.97
C LEU A 171 1.25 -1.50 -10.18
N ALA A 172 1.53 -1.41 -8.88
CA ALA A 172 1.73 -2.57 -8.01
C ALA A 172 0.52 -3.52 -8.02
N ARG A 173 -0.70 -2.96 -7.89
CA ARG A 173 -1.94 -3.72 -8.01
C ARG A 173 -2.08 -4.43 -9.36
N SER A 174 -1.77 -3.73 -10.46
CA SER A 174 -1.88 -4.30 -11.80
C SER A 174 -0.94 -5.48 -12.00
N LEU A 175 0.31 -5.37 -11.48
CA LEU A 175 1.30 -6.45 -11.51
C LEU A 175 0.87 -7.62 -10.63
N LEU A 176 0.28 -7.36 -9.47
CA LEU A 176 -0.26 -8.40 -8.59
C LEU A 176 -1.38 -9.19 -9.29
N ALA A 177 -2.26 -8.50 -10.01
CA ALA A 177 -3.38 -9.10 -10.73
C ALA A 177 -2.94 -9.88 -11.98
N SER A 178 -1.99 -9.36 -12.75
CA SER A 178 -1.52 -10.01 -13.98
C SER A 178 -0.72 -11.29 -13.73
N HIS A 179 -0.14 -11.44 -12.54
CA HIS A 179 0.78 -12.53 -12.23
C HIS A 179 0.27 -13.51 -11.16
N SER A 180 -1.04 -13.61 -10.98
CA SER A 180 -1.70 -14.39 -9.92
C SER A 180 -1.38 -15.90 -9.89
N SER A 181 -0.69 -16.49 -10.87
CA SER A 181 -0.49 -17.95 -10.99
C SER A 181 0.96 -18.44 -11.12
N ALA A 182 1.96 -17.56 -11.23
CA ALA A 182 3.34 -17.97 -11.56
C ALA A 182 4.45 -17.17 -10.85
N ILE A 183 4.11 -16.44 -9.80
CA ILE A 183 5.02 -15.52 -9.10
C ILE A 183 5.57 -16.17 -7.82
N ASP A 184 6.85 -15.94 -7.53
CA ASP A 184 7.46 -16.34 -6.24
C ASP A 184 6.70 -15.67 -5.09
N ALA A 185 6.38 -16.41 -4.02
CA ALA A 185 5.63 -15.89 -2.87
C ALA A 185 6.23 -14.59 -2.30
N ASP A 186 7.56 -14.45 -2.33
CA ASP A 186 8.27 -13.24 -1.92
C ASP A 186 7.97 -12.02 -2.78
N THR A 187 7.83 -12.21 -4.10
CA THR A 187 7.50 -11.12 -5.02
C THR A 187 6.04 -10.71 -4.92
N HIS A 188 5.14 -11.67 -4.64
CA HIS A 188 3.74 -11.36 -4.31
C HIS A 188 3.65 -10.48 -3.05
N ARG A 189 4.37 -10.89 -1.99
CA ARG A 189 4.41 -10.15 -0.72
C ARG A 189 5.03 -8.76 -0.90
N LEU A 190 6.08 -8.63 -1.71
CA LEU A 190 6.68 -7.34 -2.04
C LEU A 190 5.68 -6.40 -2.73
N LEU A 191 4.99 -6.87 -3.76
CA LEU A 191 4.03 -6.06 -4.52
C LEU A 191 2.84 -5.63 -3.65
N ALA A 192 2.32 -6.52 -2.80
CA ALA A 192 1.26 -6.17 -1.85
C ALA A 192 1.71 -5.10 -0.84
N ASN A 193 2.95 -5.19 -0.34
CA ASN A 193 3.51 -4.18 0.57
C ASN A 193 3.71 -2.84 -0.13
N LEU A 194 4.25 -2.83 -1.35
CA LEU A 194 4.41 -1.62 -2.17
C LEU A 194 3.07 -0.95 -2.46
N GLU A 195 2.05 -1.74 -2.81
CA GLU A 195 0.70 -1.23 -3.02
C GLU A 195 0.18 -0.53 -1.76
N ALA A 196 0.24 -1.20 -0.61
CA ALA A 196 -0.25 -0.65 0.66
C ALA A 196 0.53 0.62 1.07
N ALA A 197 1.85 0.60 0.98
CA ALA A 197 2.71 1.73 1.35
C ALA A 197 2.42 2.97 0.50
N HIS A 198 2.25 2.80 -0.82
CA HIS A 198 1.90 3.92 -1.70
C HIS A 198 0.46 4.42 -1.50
N TRP A 199 -0.50 3.56 -1.12
CA TRP A 199 -1.83 4.02 -0.72
C TRP A 199 -1.80 4.85 0.56
N LEU A 200 -1.00 4.45 1.55
CA LEU A 200 -0.79 5.23 2.77
C LEU A 200 -0.15 6.60 2.46
N ALA A 201 0.91 6.62 1.65
CA ALA A 201 1.60 7.85 1.24
C ALA A 201 0.70 8.82 0.43
N SER A 202 -0.29 8.28 -0.30
CA SER A 202 -1.29 9.09 -1.02
C SER A 202 -2.52 9.47 -0.17
N GLN A 203 -2.60 9.02 1.09
CA GLN A 203 -3.70 9.25 2.03
C GLN A 203 -5.02 8.56 1.63
N HIS A 204 -4.95 7.47 0.86
CA HIS A 204 -6.09 6.62 0.54
C HIS A 204 -6.17 5.46 1.53
N TYR A 205 -6.56 5.76 2.77
CA TYR A 205 -6.53 4.81 3.88
C TYR A 205 -7.47 3.62 3.70
N ASP A 206 -8.64 3.80 3.10
CA ASP A 206 -9.57 2.70 2.80
C ASP A 206 -8.95 1.71 1.80
N ALA A 207 -8.26 2.22 0.77
CA ALA A 207 -7.60 1.38 -0.22
C ALA A 207 -6.41 0.63 0.40
N ALA A 208 -5.61 1.29 1.24
CA ALA A 208 -4.54 0.65 1.99
C ALA A 208 -5.11 -0.46 2.90
N HIS A 209 -6.13 -0.14 3.69
CA HIS A 209 -6.79 -1.08 4.60
C HIS A 209 -7.28 -2.33 3.89
N ALA A 210 -7.89 -2.19 2.71
CA ALA A 210 -8.34 -3.32 1.90
C ALA A 210 -7.18 -4.25 1.47
N VAL A 211 -6.02 -3.69 1.11
CA VAL A 211 -4.81 -4.47 0.74
C VAL A 211 -4.26 -5.22 1.96
N TYR A 212 -4.22 -4.55 3.12
CA TYR A 212 -3.82 -5.19 4.39
C TYR A 212 -4.71 -6.38 4.72
N MET A 213 -6.03 -6.20 4.65
CA MET A 213 -6.99 -7.27 4.97
C MET A 213 -6.90 -8.44 3.99
N LYS A 214 -6.70 -8.16 2.70
CA LYS A 214 -6.75 -9.19 1.66
C LYS A 214 -5.46 -9.99 1.54
N TYR A 215 -4.32 -9.32 1.69
CA TYR A 215 -3.01 -9.91 1.40
C TYR A 215 -2.12 -9.96 2.63
N LEU A 216 -1.81 -8.82 3.26
CA LEU A 216 -0.70 -8.71 4.21
C LEU A 216 -0.97 -9.37 5.56
N LEU A 217 -2.08 -9.04 6.24
CA LEU A 217 -2.32 -9.53 7.60
C LEU A 217 -2.61 -11.03 7.66
N PRO A 218 -3.46 -11.60 6.77
CA PRO A 218 -3.61 -13.05 6.69
C PRO A 218 -2.29 -13.77 6.40
N ASP A 219 -1.41 -13.17 5.59
CA ASP A 219 -0.10 -13.76 5.25
C ASP A 219 0.83 -13.82 6.47
N ILE A 220 0.88 -12.72 7.24
CA ILE A 220 1.64 -12.67 8.50
C ILE A 220 1.12 -13.70 9.50
N MET A 221 -0.21 -13.88 9.59
CA MET A 221 -0.80 -14.90 10.47
C MET A 221 -0.46 -16.32 10.06
N LEU A 222 -0.71 -16.69 8.81
CA LEU A 222 -0.56 -18.07 8.35
C LEU A 222 0.90 -18.52 8.26
N HIS A 223 1.83 -17.62 7.96
CA HIS A 223 3.26 -17.98 7.86
C HIS A 223 4.01 -17.82 9.19
N SER A 224 3.35 -17.29 10.22
CA SER A 224 3.92 -17.19 11.56
C SER A 224 3.35 -18.23 12.53
N SER A 225 2.36 -19.03 12.12
CA SER A 225 1.57 -19.92 12.98
C SER A 225 2.17 -21.32 13.22
N ALA A 226 3.47 -21.54 13.01
CA ALA A 226 4.14 -22.72 13.59
C ALA A 226 4.32 -22.58 15.13
N VAL A 227 3.32 -22.03 15.83
CA VAL A 227 3.34 -21.77 17.26
C VAL A 227 2.82 -23.00 17.99
N SER A 228 3.72 -23.94 18.28
CA SER A 228 3.52 -24.87 19.38
C SER A 228 3.71 -24.11 20.68
N ILE A 229 2.63 -23.83 21.42
CA ILE A 229 2.65 -23.07 22.69
C ILE A 229 3.57 -23.71 23.75
N SER A 230 3.90 -25.00 23.60
CA SER A 230 4.93 -25.67 24.40
C SER A 230 6.30 -24.99 24.32
N SER A 231 6.65 -24.30 23.21
CA SER A 231 7.88 -23.51 23.11
C SER A 231 7.81 -22.15 23.80
N ILE A 232 6.62 -21.62 24.10
CA ILE A 232 6.44 -20.35 24.84
C ILE A 232 6.90 -20.50 26.29
N LEU A 233 6.65 -21.67 26.88
CA LEU A 233 7.09 -22.01 28.24
C LEU A 233 8.50 -22.63 28.24
N ALA A 234 8.88 -23.41 27.21
CA ALA A 234 10.12 -24.18 27.21
C ALA A 234 11.36 -23.45 26.64
N ASP A 235 11.25 -22.60 25.61
CA ASP A 235 12.41 -22.14 24.86
C ASP A 235 12.63 -20.62 24.93
N THR A 236 13.38 -20.19 25.94
CA THR A 236 14.02 -18.85 25.97
C THR A 236 15.53 -18.88 25.71
N HIS A 237 16.05 -19.97 25.14
CA HIS A 237 17.41 -19.97 24.60
C HIS A 237 17.39 -19.59 23.12
N LEU A 238 18.32 -18.71 22.75
CA LEU A 238 18.38 -17.95 21.51
C LEU A 238 18.19 -18.76 20.22
N ALA A 239 17.66 -18.01 19.24
CA ALA A 239 17.87 -18.10 17.79
C ALA A 239 16.85 -18.90 16.97
N THR A 240 16.17 -18.15 16.10
CA THR A 240 15.54 -18.56 14.84
C THR A 240 14.28 -19.44 14.92
N GLY A 241 13.12 -18.77 14.86
CA GLY A 241 11.90 -19.34 14.28
C GLY A 241 10.72 -19.49 15.25
N GLY A 242 9.75 -18.57 15.18
CA GLY A 242 8.36 -18.86 15.58
C GLY A 242 7.90 -18.47 16.99
N SER A 243 8.50 -17.48 17.67
CA SER A 243 7.97 -17.03 18.96
C SER A 243 6.72 -16.12 18.81
N PRO A 244 5.73 -16.19 19.73
CA PRO A 244 4.56 -15.30 19.73
C PRO A 244 4.96 -13.82 19.88
N ALA A 245 6.08 -13.55 20.54
CA ALA A 245 6.67 -12.21 20.63
C ALA A 245 7.11 -11.70 19.25
N SER A 246 7.72 -12.54 18.42
CA SER A 246 8.06 -12.19 17.05
C SER A 246 6.80 -11.89 16.22
N LEU A 247 5.75 -12.68 16.36
CA LEU A 247 4.47 -12.44 15.69
C LEU A 247 3.82 -11.12 16.15
N ALA A 248 3.79 -10.86 17.46
CA ALA A 248 3.31 -9.60 18.03
C ALA A 248 4.06 -8.39 17.46
N THR A 249 5.40 -8.43 17.49
CA THR A 249 6.23 -7.35 16.94
C THR A 249 5.99 -7.15 15.45
N LYS A 250 5.90 -8.21 14.64
CA LYS A 250 5.62 -8.11 13.20
C LYS A 250 4.27 -7.46 12.92
N LEU A 251 3.21 -7.86 13.63
CA LEU A 251 1.90 -7.23 13.48
C LEU A 251 1.92 -5.76 13.91
N MET A 252 2.54 -5.46 15.05
CA MET A 252 2.63 -4.08 15.55
C MET A 252 3.41 -3.18 14.59
N THR A 253 4.54 -3.64 14.04
CA THR A 253 5.30 -2.89 13.04
C THR A 253 4.51 -2.73 11.74
N ALA A 254 3.84 -3.78 11.26
CA ALA A 254 3.05 -3.70 10.02
C ALA A 254 1.86 -2.73 10.14
N LEU A 255 1.26 -2.65 11.33
CA LEU A 255 0.09 -1.81 11.62
C LEU A 255 0.45 -0.44 12.21
N GLN A 256 1.73 -0.17 12.51
CA GLN A 256 2.21 1.11 13.00
C GLN A 256 1.69 2.31 12.20
N PRO A 257 1.64 2.30 10.85
CA PRO A 257 1.14 3.43 10.08
C PRO A 257 -0.30 3.81 10.40
N PHE A 258 -1.13 2.87 10.86
CA PHE A 258 -2.51 3.16 11.25
C PHE A 258 -2.65 3.86 12.60
N ASN A 259 -1.66 3.72 13.49
CA ASN A 259 -1.63 4.43 14.77
C ASN A 259 -1.31 5.92 14.61
N GLU A 260 -0.61 6.28 13.54
CA GLU A 260 -0.19 7.66 13.23
C GLU A 260 -1.32 8.45 12.53
N ILE A 261 -2.38 7.78 12.08
CA ILE A 261 -3.51 8.41 11.37
C ILE A 261 -4.47 9.07 12.39
N PRO A 262 -4.89 10.33 12.17
CA PRO A 262 -5.93 10.97 12.97
C PRO A 262 -7.23 10.17 12.97
N ARG A 263 -7.92 10.09 14.12
CA ARG A 263 -9.14 9.27 14.27
C ARG A 263 -10.25 9.61 13.28
N GLY A 264 -10.34 10.85 12.81
CA GLY A 264 -11.33 11.30 11.82
C GLY A 264 -11.05 10.85 10.37
N SER A 265 -9.86 10.31 10.09
CA SER A 265 -9.43 9.83 8.77
C SER A 265 -9.16 8.32 8.74
N LEU A 266 -9.57 7.60 9.80
CA LEU A 266 -9.47 6.15 9.82
C LEU A 266 -10.37 5.53 8.74
N PRO A 267 -9.97 4.36 8.19
CA PRO A 267 -10.79 3.62 7.25
C PRO A 267 -12.19 3.33 7.80
N SER A 268 -13.20 3.41 6.94
CA SER A 268 -14.61 3.15 7.31
C SER A 268 -14.85 1.73 7.86
N ALA A 269 -14.04 0.77 7.44
CA ALA A 269 -14.08 -0.62 7.88
C ALA A 269 -12.96 -0.98 8.86
N PHE A 270 -12.27 0.02 9.44
CA PHE A 270 -11.09 -0.21 10.30
C PHE A 270 -11.40 -1.12 11.49
N GLU A 271 -12.50 -0.83 12.20
CA GLU A 271 -12.94 -1.56 13.39
C GLU A 271 -13.20 -3.04 13.09
N LYS A 272 -13.78 -3.31 11.93
CA LYS A 272 -14.12 -4.67 11.50
C LYS A 272 -12.94 -5.45 10.94
N GLY A 273 -11.78 -4.82 10.78
CA GLY A 273 -10.63 -5.38 10.07
C GLY A 273 -9.31 -5.21 10.81
N ALA A 274 -8.62 -4.09 10.60
CA ALA A 274 -7.25 -3.91 11.10
C ALA A 274 -7.21 -3.77 12.62
N GLU A 275 -8.29 -3.26 13.23
CA GLU A 275 -8.40 -3.18 14.67
C GLU A 275 -8.36 -4.56 15.34
N VAL A 276 -8.96 -5.59 14.72
CA VAL A 276 -8.91 -6.98 15.22
C VAL A 276 -7.45 -7.44 15.38
N TYR A 277 -6.63 -7.22 14.35
CA TYR A 277 -5.21 -7.61 14.37
C TYR A 277 -4.39 -6.73 15.32
N MET A 278 -4.75 -5.45 15.46
CA MET A 278 -4.14 -4.55 16.44
C MET A 278 -4.36 -5.05 17.87
N VAL A 279 -5.60 -5.32 18.25
CA VAL A 279 -5.96 -5.82 19.59
C VAL A 279 -5.32 -7.19 19.83
N TYR A 280 -5.35 -8.08 18.83
CA TYR A 280 -4.67 -9.37 18.92
C TYR A 280 -3.15 -9.23 19.15
N SER A 281 -2.48 -8.33 18.42
CA SER A 281 -1.05 -8.08 18.62
C SER A 281 -0.71 -7.55 20.02
N ARG A 282 -1.59 -6.74 20.61
CA ARG A 282 -1.47 -6.26 22.01
C ARG A 282 -1.61 -7.40 23.00
N ILE A 283 -2.62 -8.26 22.84
CA ILE A 283 -2.83 -9.44 23.69
C ILE A 283 -1.58 -10.33 23.69
N LEU A 284 -0.99 -10.59 22.52
CA LEU A 284 0.24 -11.37 22.41
C LEU A 284 1.42 -10.71 23.12
N SER A 285 1.56 -9.38 22.99
CA SER A 285 2.63 -8.65 23.68
C SER A 285 2.46 -8.66 25.20
N LEU A 286 1.22 -8.49 25.70
CA LEU A 286 0.92 -8.52 27.13
C LEU A 286 1.14 -9.93 27.70
N ALA A 287 0.73 -10.97 26.97
CA ALA A 287 0.99 -12.35 27.34
C ALA A 287 2.50 -12.66 27.43
N TYR A 288 3.29 -12.12 26.50
CA TYR A 288 4.75 -12.24 26.56
C TYR A 288 5.36 -11.51 27.76
N GLN A 289 4.87 -10.30 28.09
CA GLN A 289 5.32 -9.56 29.28
C GLN A 289 4.99 -10.30 30.58
N LEU A 290 3.79 -10.88 30.70
CA LEU A 290 3.41 -11.72 31.84
C LEU A 290 4.31 -12.96 31.98
N ALA A 291 4.62 -13.63 30.87
CA ALA A 291 5.52 -14.78 30.89
C ALA A 291 6.95 -14.41 31.35
N LEU A 292 7.41 -13.18 31.05
CA LEU A 292 8.70 -12.68 31.51
C LEU A 292 8.70 -12.37 33.02
N CYS A 293 7.61 -11.78 33.54
CA CYS A 293 7.46 -11.50 34.97
C CYS A 293 7.45 -12.77 35.83
N ASN A 294 6.80 -13.84 35.37
CA ASN A 294 6.76 -15.11 36.11
C ASN A 294 8.15 -15.77 36.24
N LYS A 295 9.05 -15.58 35.28
CA LYS A 295 10.42 -16.15 35.35
C LYS A 295 11.31 -15.43 36.35
N THR A 296 11.13 -14.12 36.54
CA THR A 296 11.93 -13.34 37.50
C THR A 296 11.64 -13.68 38.97
N GLU A 297 10.55 -14.38 39.26
CA GLU A 297 10.23 -14.87 40.60
C GLU A 297 10.81 -16.27 40.89
N GLU A 298 11.08 -17.08 39.87
CA GLU A 298 11.59 -18.46 40.02
C GLU A 298 13.12 -18.55 39.99
N GLU A 299 13.81 -17.69 39.24
CA GLU A 299 15.28 -17.68 39.17
C GLU A 299 15.83 -16.30 39.51
N GLY A 300 16.51 -16.19 40.65
CA GLY A 300 17.30 -15.00 41.02
C GLY A 300 18.51 -14.83 40.10
N ILE A 301 18.28 -14.38 38.86
CA ILE A 301 19.30 -14.20 37.83
C ILE A 301 19.51 -12.71 37.55
N GLU A 302 20.78 -12.32 37.52
CA GLU A 302 21.28 -10.98 37.23
C GLU A 302 20.82 -10.48 35.85
N ARG A 303 20.40 -9.21 35.83
CA ARG A 303 19.95 -8.51 34.62
C ARG A 303 21.11 -8.36 33.64
N ASP A 304 21.00 -9.02 32.48
CA ASP A 304 21.82 -8.65 31.32
C ASP A 304 21.06 -7.64 30.46
N GLY A 305 21.69 -6.48 30.26
CA GLY A 305 21.03 -5.24 29.83
C GLY A 305 20.80 -5.14 28.33
N PHE A 306 19.61 -5.50 27.84
CA PHE A 306 19.22 -5.19 26.46
C PHE A 306 17.73 -4.85 26.21
N LEU A 307 17.01 -4.36 27.23
CA LEU A 307 15.78 -3.59 27.03
C LEU A 307 15.75 -2.40 27.99
N GLU A 308 16.37 -1.30 27.60
CA GLU A 308 16.14 -0.02 28.25
C GLU A 308 14.72 0.48 27.92
N SER A 309 14.02 0.95 28.97
CA SER A 309 12.83 1.82 28.97
C SER A 309 11.40 1.24 28.97
N SER A 310 11.13 0.12 29.65
CA SER A 310 9.77 -0.14 30.15
C SER A 310 9.75 -0.29 31.66
N GLN A 311 9.11 0.66 32.34
CA GLN A 311 8.71 0.54 33.75
C GLN A 311 8.17 -0.87 34.01
N VAL A 312 8.66 -1.51 35.07
CA VAL A 312 8.04 -2.74 35.60
C VAL A 312 6.62 -2.35 35.98
N ARG A 313 5.63 -2.72 35.15
CA ARG A 313 4.22 -2.55 35.47
C ARG A 313 3.84 -3.62 36.49
N ASP A 314 2.91 -3.29 37.38
CA ASP A 314 2.36 -4.28 38.31
C ASP A 314 1.63 -5.38 37.52
N ILE A 315 1.80 -6.63 37.94
CA ILE A 315 1.17 -7.80 37.30
C ILE A 315 -0.36 -7.62 37.24
N SER A 316 -0.94 -6.99 38.27
CA SER A 316 -2.37 -6.64 38.33
C SER A 316 -2.79 -5.75 37.15
N ASP A 317 -2.01 -4.71 36.84
CA ASP A 317 -2.32 -3.79 35.74
C ASP A 317 -2.22 -4.49 34.37
N ILE A 318 -1.23 -5.38 34.21
CA ILE A 318 -1.06 -6.14 32.96
C ILE A 318 -2.23 -7.12 32.77
N LEU A 319 -2.72 -7.74 33.85
CA LEU A 319 -3.89 -8.61 33.82
C LEU A 319 -5.17 -7.83 33.51
N GLU A 320 -5.35 -6.63 34.06
CA GLU A 320 -6.48 -5.75 33.73
C GLU A 320 -6.46 -5.31 32.26
N ASP A 321 -5.30 -4.92 31.74
CA ASP A 321 -5.12 -4.60 30.33
C ASP A 321 -5.42 -5.82 29.44
N LEU A 322 -4.96 -7.02 29.83
CA LEU A 322 -5.21 -8.25 29.09
C LEU A 322 -6.72 -8.58 29.03
N LEU A 323 -7.40 -8.45 30.17
CA LEU A 323 -8.85 -8.64 30.29
C LEU A 323 -9.63 -7.68 29.39
N ALA A 324 -9.29 -6.39 29.43
CA ALA A 324 -9.95 -5.36 28.63
C ALA A 324 -9.75 -5.61 27.12
N ASN A 325 -8.53 -5.93 26.70
CA ASN A 325 -8.24 -6.23 25.29
C ASN A 325 -8.90 -7.55 24.84
N ALA A 326 -8.96 -8.58 25.69
CA ALA A 326 -9.64 -9.83 25.38
C ALA A 326 -11.15 -9.61 25.19
N GLN A 327 -11.78 -8.78 26.04
CA GLN A 327 -13.19 -8.42 25.89
C GLN A 327 -13.44 -7.68 24.57
N GLN A 328 -12.63 -6.66 24.27
CA GLN A 328 -12.71 -5.93 23.00
C GLN A 328 -12.53 -6.86 21.80
N LEU A 329 -11.59 -7.81 21.86
CA LEU A 329 -11.34 -8.75 20.76
C LEU A 329 -12.55 -9.64 20.46
N VAL A 330 -13.28 -10.11 21.47
CA VAL A 330 -14.48 -10.94 21.27
C VAL A 330 -15.53 -10.19 20.44
N ASP A 331 -15.82 -8.95 20.81
CA ASP A 331 -16.80 -8.12 20.11
C ASP A 331 -16.35 -7.81 18.66
N LEU A 332 -15.07 -7.49 18.49
CA LEU A 332 -14.49 -7.23 17.16
C LEU A 332 -14.50 -8.49 16.28
N LEU A 333 -14.12 -9.66 16.80
CA LEU A 333 -14.13 -10.92 16.06
C LEU A 333 -15.55 -11.32 15.62
N GLN A 334 -16.57 -11.08 16.45
CA GLN A 334 -17.96 -11.31 16.05
C GLN A 334 -18.38 -10.40 14.88
N SER A 335 -17.87 -9.17 14.84
CA SER A 335 -18.14 -8.20 13.78
C SER A 335 -17.27 -8.37 12.52
N MET A 336 -16.19 -9.16 12.59
CA MET A 336 -15.23 -9.34 11.50
C MET A 336 -15.87 -10.05 10.29
N PRO A 337 -15.82 -9.45 9.08
CA PRO A 337 -16.36 -10.05 7.88
C PRO A 337 -15.46 -11.20 7.44
N THR A 338 -16.06 -12.35 7.15
CA THR A 338 -15.36 -13.55 6.65
C THR A 338 -15.86 -13.95 5.25
N PRO A 339 -15.59 -13.15 4.21
CA PRO A 339 -16.07 -13.44 2.86
C PRO A 339 -15.35 -14.64 2.23
N THR A 340 -14.09 -14.89 2.59
CA THR A 340 -13.30 -15.98 2.01
C THR A 340 -13.05 -17.12 3.01
N PHE A 341 -12.71 -18.31 2.50
CA PHE A 341 -12.26 -19.42 3.34
C PHE A 341 -11.01 -19.03 4.14
N ARG A 342 -10.06 -18.33 3.52
CA ARG A 342 -8.84 -17.83 4.19
C ARG A 342 -9.17 -16.96 5.40
N ASP A 343 -10.16 -16.07 5.29
CA ASP A 343 -10.56 -15.19 6.40
C ASP A 343 -11.17 -15.98 7.56
N ARG A 344 -11.91 -17.05 7.25
CA ARG A 344 -12.45 -17.96 8.29
C ARG A 344 -11.34 -18.68 9.04
N VAL A 345 -10.31 -19.16 8.33
CA VAL A 345 -9.13 -19.80 8.95
C VAL A 345 -8.38 -18.79 9.83
N VAL A 346 -8.13 -17.58 9.35
CA VAL A 346 -7.44 -16.57 10.18
C VAL A 346 -8.25 -16.20 11.42
N LYS A 347 -9.58 -16.04 11.28
CA LYS A 347 -10.46 -15.79 12.41
C LYS A 347 -10.42 -16.92 13.43
N SER A 348 -10.44 -18.19 13.00
CA SER A 348 -10.34 -19.34 13.91
C SER A 348 -8.96 -19.43 14.56
N GLU A 349 -7.88 -19.16 13.83
CA GLU A 349 -6.51 -19.16 14.38
C GLU A 349 -6.35 -18.08 15.47
N ILE A 350 -6.84 -16.87 15.23
CA ILE A 350 -6.84 -15.79 16.25
C ILE A 350 -7.64 -16.23 17.49
N ALA A 351 -8.82 -16.83 17.31
CA ALA A 351 -9.62 -17.30 18.43
C ALA A 351 -8.93 -18.43 19.22
N VAL A 352 -8.39 -19.43 18.52
CA VAL A 352 -7.73 -20.59 19.13
C VAL A 352 -6.47 -20.18 19.88
N THR A 353 -5.64 -19.32 19.29
CA THR A 353 -4.41 -18.83 19.94
C THR A 353 -4.73 -18.06 21.23
N VAL A 354 -5.71 -17.16 21.20
CA VAL A 354 -6.14 -16.42 22.40
C VAL A 354 -6.74 -17.36 23.46
N ILE A 355 -7.57 -18.33 23.05
CA ILE A 355 -8.12 -19.33 23.97
C ILE A 355 -7.00 -20.10 24.66
N ARG A 356 -6.03 -20.60 23.89
CA ARG A 356 -4.92 -21.38 24.44
C ARG A 356 -4.03 -20.53 25.36
N LEU A 357 -3.71 -19.29 24.97
CA LEU A 357 -2.92 -18.38 25.79
C LEU A 357 -3.58 -18.13 27.15
N ILE A 358 -4.85 -17.73 27.15
CA ILE A 358 -5.59 -17.47 28.39
C ILE A 358 -5.73 -18.75 29.22
N SER A 359 -5.99 -19.91 28.59
CA SER A 359 -6.12 -21.18 29.31
C SER A 359 -4.82 -21.60 30.01
N VAL A 360 -3.65 -21.30 29.43
CA VAL A 360 -2.36 -21.53 30.10
C VAL A 360 -2.21 -20.66 31.35
N PHE A 361 -2.65 -19.40 31.29
CA PHE A 361 -2.63 -18.51 32.46
C PHE A 361 -3.65 -18.88 33.53
N LEU A 362 -4.79 -19.46 33.16
CA LEU A 362 -5.81 -19.92 34.11
C LEU A 362 -5.45 -21.28 34.76
N ASN A 363 -4.73 -22.16 34.04
CA ASN A 363 -4.37 -23.49 34.53
C ASN A 363 -3.04 -23.51 35.30
N ASN A 364 -2.13 -22.60 34.99
CA ASN A 364 -1.01 -22.32 35.87
C ASN A 364 -1.56 -21.44 36.99
N ASP A 365 -1.91 -22.05 38.13
CA ASP A 365 -2.00 -21.30 39.39
C ASP A 365 -0.73 -20.44 39.46
N LEU A 366 -0.87 -19.12 39.29
CA LEU A 366 0.24 -18.19 39.43
C LEU A 366 0.91 -18.57 40.76
N PRO A 367 2.23 -18.83 40.84
CA PRO A 367 2.87 -19.24 42.08
C PRO A 367 3.01 -18.03 43.02
N LEU A 368 1.94 -17.28 43.24
CA LEU A 368 1.75 -16.43 44.41
C LEU A 368 1.66 -17.36 45.61
N LYS A 369 2.82 -17.68 46.20
CA LYS A 369 2.87 -18.29 47.52
C LYS A 369 1.91 -17.52 48.44
N PRO A 370 1.05 -18.21 49.22
CA PRO A 370 0.09 -17.59 50.12
C PRO A 370 0.77 -17.03 51.39
N SER A 371 1.86 -16.29 51.21
CA SER A 371 2.49 -15.53 52.28
C SER A 371 2.40 -14.05 51.92
N GLU A 372 1.41 -13.39 52.54
CA GLU A 372 1.27 -11.93 52.66
C GLU A 372 0.59 -11.19 51.50
N ILE A 373 -0.53 -11.69 50.98
CA ILE A 373 -1.45 -10.87 50.17
C ILE A 373 -2.87 -11.05 50.69
N GLY A 374 -3.52 -9.93 51.01
CA GLY A 374 -4.83 -9.88 51.67
C GLY A 374 -5.95 -10.58 50.90
N SER A 375 -6.90 -11.11 51.67
CA SER A 375 -8.12 -11.81 51.24
C SER A 375 -8.90 -11.13 50.10
N GLU A 376 -8.82 -9.81 49.98
CA GLU A 376 -9.54 -9.02 48.97
C GLU A 376 -8.96 -9.15 47.55
N ILE A 377 -7.66 -9.43 47.40
CA ILE A 377 -7.01 -9.60 46.08
C ILE A 377 -7.28 -10.99 45.52
N SER A 378 -7.39 -12.00 46.40
CA SER A 378 -7.73 -13.39 46.01
C SER A 378 -9.16 -13.50 45.49
N GLU A 379 -10.14 -12.88 46.17
CA GLU A 379 -11.54 -12.90 45.72
C GLU A 379 -11.74 -12.13 44.40
N GLY A 380 -11.06 -10.99 44.22
CA GLY A 380 -11.10 -10.23 42.97
C GLY A 380 -10.46 -10.96 41.79
N LEU A 381 -9.43 -11.78 42.03
CA LEU A 381 -8.79 -12.59 40.99
C LEU A 381 -9.68 -13.77 40.57
N ASP A 382 -10.36 -14.42 41.52
CA ASP A 382 -11.32 -15.50 41.24
C ASP A 382 -12.53 -15.01 40.42
N GLU A 383 -13.05 -13.81 40.72
CA GLU A 383 -14.13 -13.21 39.94
C GLU A 383 -13.68 -12.86 38.51
N LYS A 384 -12.47 -12.30 38.36
CA LYS A 384 -11.85 -12.01 37.06
C LYS A 384 -11.59 -13.29 36.23
N ASN A 385 -11.13 -14.36 36.88
CA ASN A 385 -10.92 -15.67 36.25
C ASN A 385 -12.24 -16.31 35.79
N SER A 386 -13.31 -16.17 36.57
CA SER A 386 -14.67 -16.62 36.20
C SER A 386 -15.20 -15.89 34.96
N VAL A 387 -14.98 -14.57 34.88
CA VAL A 387 -15.33 -13.77 33.70
C VAL A 387 -14.54 -14.21 32.47
N LEU A 388 -13.22 -14.45 32.59
CA LEU A 388 -12.40 -15.00 31.50
C LEU A 388 -12.91 -16.34 31.01
N CYS A 389 -13.22 -17.27 31.93
CA CYS A 389 -13.77 -18.58 31.60
C CYS A 389 -15.11 -18.47 30.85
N GLN A 390 -15.98 -17.55 31.25
CA GLN A 390 -17.25 -17.28 30.56
C GLN A 390 -17.02 -16.73 29.15
N ARG A 391 -15.97 -15.93 28.93
CA ARG A 391 -15.64 -15.36 27.61
C ARG A 391 -14.90 -16.31 26.69
N LEU A 392 -14.04 -17.17 27.23
CA LEU A 392 -13.48 -18.29 26.49
C LEU A 392 -14.57 -19.19 25.91
N LYS A 393 -15.64 -19.45 26.67
CA LYS A 393 -16.82 -20.18 26.18
C LYS A 393 -17.53 -19.49 25.01
N LEU A 394 -17.45 -18.17 24.90
CA LEU A 394 -18.01 -17.44 23.75
C LEU A 394 -17.10 -17.54 22.53
N LEU A 395 -15.78 -17.56 22.72
CA LEU A 395 -14.82 -17.78 21.63
C LEU A 395 -14.85 -19.22 21.11
N THR A 396 -15.09 -20.23 21.96
CA THR A 396 -15.21 -21.63 21.54
C THR A 396 -16.44 -21.90 20.67
N ASN A 397 -17.45 -21.02 20.72
CA ASN A 397 -18.65 -21.12 19.87
C ASN A 397 -18.45 -20.46 18.48
N ILE A 398 -17.31 -19.82 18.23
CA ILE A 398 -16.93 -19.35 16.90
C ILE A 398 -16.31 -20.56 16.18
N ASP A 399 -17.15 -21.33 15.50
CA ASP A 399 -16.86 -22.66 14.93
C ASP A 399 -15.47 -22.82 14.28
N LEU A 400 -14.81 -23.92 14.67
CA LEU A 400 -13.49 -24.40 14.25
C LEU A 400 -13.42 -24.75 12.75
N PRO A 401 -12.21 -24.65 12.17
CA PRO A 401 -11.61 -25.85 11.59
C PRO A 401 -10.11 -25.89 11.93
N SER A 402 -9.76 -26.34 13.14
CA SER A 402 -8.38 -26.22 13.61
C SER A 402 -7.44 -27.36 13.16
N GLU A 403 -7.87 -28.37 12.40
CA GLU A 403 -6.93 -29.43 11.97
C GLU A 403 -7.44 -30.31 10.80
N ALA A 404 -8.73 -30.63 10.71
CA ALA A 404 -9.23 -31.58 9.70
C ALA A 404 -9.35 -31.03 8.26
N ILE A 405 -9.52 -29.72 8.08
CA ILE A 405 -9.74 -29.12 6.75
C ILE A 405 -8.42 -28.66 6.11
N LEU A 406 -7.37 -28.41 6.89
CA LEU A 406 -6.03 -28.10 6.36
C LEU A 406 -5.43 -29.32 5.63
N SER A 407 -5.62 -30.55 6.15
CA SER A 407 -5.21 -31.76 5.42
C SER A 407 -6.04 -32.02 4.16
N GLU A 408 -7.31 -31.58 4.14
CA GLU A 408 -8.18 -31.68 2.95
C GLU A 408 -7.83 -30.60 1.90
N MET A 409 -7.36 -29.42 2.31
CA MET A 409 -6.84 -28.38 1.41
C MET A 409 -5.48 -28.75 0.79
N GLU A 410 -4.59 -29.38 1.54
CA GLU A 410 -3.35 -29.98 0.99
C GLU A 410 -3.69 -31.14 0.04
N ALA A 411 -4.71 -31.96 0.34
CA ALA A 411 -5.17 -33.02 -0.55
C ALA A 411 -5.86 -32.50 -1.83
N LEU A 412 -6.62 -31.40 -1.76
CA LEU A 412 -7.30 -30.80 -2.92
C LEU A 412 -6.36 -30.03 -3.85
N THR A 413 -5.32 -29.41 -3.31
CA THR A 413 -4.25 -28.80 -4.11
C THR A 413 -3.34 -29.87 -4.76
N ALA A 414 -3.10 -31.00 -4.08
CA ALA A 414 -2.39 -32.14 -4.67
C ALA A 414 -3.20 -32.90 -5.74
N THR A 415 -4.53 -33.02 -5.57
CA THR A 415 -5.41 -33.70 -6.55
C THR A 415 -5.78 -32.83 -7.75
N GLY A 416 -5.79 -31.50 -7.61
CA GLY A 416 -5.93 -30.56 -8.73
C GLY A 416 -4.75 -30.58 -9.73
N ILE A 417 -3.56 -31.01 -9.29
CA ILE A 417 -2.38 -31.21 -10.16
C ILE A 417 -2.52 -32.52 -10.97
N SER A 418 -3.32 -33.49 -10.51
CA SER A 418 -3.49 -34.80 -11.16
C SER A 418 -4.61 -34.86 -12.21
N GLN A 419 -5.48 -33.84 -12.28
CA GLN A 419 -6.60 -33.80 -13.24
C GLN A 419 -6.43 -32.85 -14.43
N CYS A 420 -5.26 -32.21 -14.57
CA CYS A 420 -4.90 -31.43 -15.75
C CYS A 420 -3.72 -32.08 -16.51
N VAL A 421 -3.83 -33.38 -16.78
CA VAL A 421 -3.19 -34.02 -17.93
C VAL A 421 -4.32 -34.59 -18.76
N PHE A 422 -4.84 -33.78 -19.69
CA PHE A 422 -5.26 -34.14 -21.06
C PHE A 422 -5.55 -32.87 -21.85
#